data_AF-A0AAP8NDU3-F1
#
_entry.id   AF-A0AAP8NDU3-F1
#
_cell.length_a   1.000
_cell.length_b   1.000
_cell.length_c   1.000
_cell.angle_alpha   90.00
_cell.angle_beta   90.00
_cell.angle_gamma   90.00
#
_symmetry.space_group_name_H-M   'P 1'
#
loop_
_entity.id
_entity.type
_entity.pdbx_description
1 polymer ?
#
loop_
_entity_poly.entity_id
_entity_poly.type
_entity_poly.pdbx_seq_one_letter_code
_entity_poly.pdbx_strand_id
1 'polypeptide(L)'
;MEIVQPFPLIKGENDVLDFVLNPLSERLLWRKWCEENAIPEDSSIELMQDFDKKEEVLHSIESYFMSTLKDDSTLLSTEYFLDLAYETLAYYLATDVAKDQLVAIFSAIHSRLSVIPVEKFSYYGRTLLGLDQLIYIESWIESQLFELEFCDSPQDFLEVCWPLITMFSRKKITSNIYPQEEAVKIAAQWCNEISYAEILAYAKSNSFSFRAKNTYYSITQEHIVDFCSSLSYDGMLIVGAVGDIVEGKAMNETLLNHARLLQNQLKFGLSDEFKIWLHGQGFPDREVCKFVSQKLESVRENKNIIDYKILKNNKEVLKDALSMLPSAFLAPSFFG
;
A
#
# COMPACT_ATOMS: atom_id res chain seq x y z
N MET A 1 24.56 -4.09 -0.23
CA MET A 1 23.38 -3.23 -0.43
C MET A 1 22.73 -3.66 -1.73
N GLU A 2 21.47 -4.07 -1.71
CA GLU A 2 20.83 -4.77 -2.84
C GLU A 2 20.74 -3.90 -4.11
N ILE A 3 20.58 -2.58 -3.97
CA ILE A 3 20.43 -1.67 -5.11
C ILE A 3 21.70 -1.52 -5.96
N VAL A 4 22.90 -1.65 -5.39
CA VAL A 4 24.19 -1.59 -6.12
C VAL A 4 24.65 -2.96 -6.63
N GLN A 5 23.96 -4.05 -6.27
CA GLN A 5 24.36 -5.36 -6.79
C GLN A 5 24.07 -5.42 -8.29
N PRO A 6 24.97 -6.01 -9.10
CA PRO A 6 24.68 -6.21 -10.52
C PRO A 6 23.45 -7.12 -10.69
N PHE A 7 22.76 -6.95 -11.83
CA PHE A 7 21.75 -7.90 -12.25
C PHE A 7 22.36 -9.29 -12.50
N PRO A 8 21.56 -10.37 -12.45
CA PRO A 8 22.04 -11.72 -12.76
C PRO A 8 22.49 -11.87 -14.23
N LEU A 9 22.02 -10.99 -15.11
CA LEU A 9 22.43 -10.88 -16.51
C LEU A 9 23.09 -9.51 -16.73
N ILE A 10 24.03 -9.46 -17.68
CA ILE A 10 24.76 -8.23 -18.03
C ILE A 10 24.44 -7.88 -19.48
N LYS A 11 23.84 -6.70 -19.69
CA LYS A 11 23.54 -6.10 -21.01
C LYS A 11 24.54 -4.99 -21.32
N GLY A 12 25.02 -4.28 -20.30
CA GLY A 12 25.97 -3.17 -20.41
C GLY A 12 26.66 -2.84 -19.09
N GLU A 13 27.54 -1.84 -19.09
CA GLU A 13 28.32 -1.46 -17.90
C GLU A 13 27.50 -0.68 -16.86
N ASN A 14 26.44 0.02 -17.27
CA ASN A 14 25.63 0.91 -16.43
C ASN A 14 24.22 0.39 -16.15
N ASP A 15 23.96 -0.90 -16.36
CA ASP A 15 22.61 -1.49 -16.33
C ASP A 15 21.77 -1.09 -15.09
N VAL A 16 22.39 -1.09 -13.91
CA VAL A 16 21.74 -0.71 -12.65
C VAL A 16 21.41 0.78 -12.60
N LEU A 17 22.32 1.63 -13.08
CA LEU A 17 22.12 3.08 -13.09
C LEU A 17 21.06 3.48 -14.10
N ASP A 18 21.07 2.86 -15.29
CA ASP A 18 20.05 3.04 -16.31
C ASP A 18 18.67 2.64 -15.75
N PHE A 19 18.60 1.52 -15.02
CA PHE A 19 17.38 1.10 -14.35
C PHE A 19 16.91 2.12 -13.32
N VAL A 20 17.79 2.64 -12.46
CA VAL A 20 17.42 3.66 -11.47
C VAL A 20 16.88 4.92 -12.14
N LEU A 21 17.48 5.34 -13.27
CA LEU A 21 17.03 6.52 -14.00
C LEU A 21 15.62 6.35 -14.59
N ASN A 22 15.31 5.18 -15.15
CA ASN A 22 14.00 4.90 -15.74
C ASN A 22 13.58 3.42 -15.57
N PRO A 23 13.03 3.04 -14.40
CA PRO A 23 12.73 1.64 -14.07
C PRO A 23 11.82 0.95 -15.08
N LEU A 24 10.73 1.62 -15.47
CA LEU A 24 9.74 1.07 -16.39
C LEU A 24 10.32 0.84 -17.78
N SER A 25 10.99 1.86 -18.34
CA SER A 25 11.58 1.78 -19.67
C SER A 25 12.64 0.70 -19.74
N GLU A 26 13.55 0.65 -18.76
CA GLU A 26 14.60 -0.36 -18.74
C GLU A 26 14.04 -1.77 -18.61
N ARG A 27 13.03 -1.99 -17.76
CA ARG A 27 12.38 -3.30 -17.65
C ARG A 27 11.85 -3.80 -18.99
N LEU A 28 11.24 -2.92 -19.80
CA LEU A 28 10.74 -3.26 -21.13
C LEU A 28 11.89 -3.56 -22.11
N LEU A 29 12.95 -2.74 -22.10
CA LEU A 29 14.14 -2.95 -22.93
C LEU A 29 14.83 -4.27 -22.61
N TRP A 30 14.93 -4.62 -21.33
CA TRP A 30 15.50 -5.88 -20.88
C TRP A 30 14.66 -7.09 -21.29
N ARG A 31 13.32 -7.01 -21.22
CA ARG A 31 12.45 -8.09 -21.75
C ARG A 31 12.69 -8.32 -23.23
N LYS A 32 12.69 -7.24 -24.02
CA LYS A 32 12.95 -7.32 -25.45
C LYS A 32 14.34 -7.88 -25.75
N TRP A 33 15.36 -7.43 -25.01
CA TRP A 33 16.72 -7.94 -25.14
C TRP A 33 16.80 -9.44 -24.82
N CYS A 34 16.10 -9.91 -23.78
CA CYS A 34 16.02 -11.34 -23.46
C CYS A 34 15.39 -12.16 -24.60
N GLU A 35 14.32 -11.64 -25.21
CA GLU A 35 13.67 -12.27 -26.37
C GLU A 35 14.61 -12.32 -27.59
N GLU A 36 15.25 -11.21 -27.93
CA GLU A 36 16.16 -11.10 -29.08
C GLU A 36 17.40 -12.00 -28.95
N ASN A 37 17.89 -12.21 -27.72
CA ASN A 37 19.06 -13.04 -27.44
C ASN A 37 18.70 -14.48 -27.04
N ALA A 38 17.42 -14.86 -27.12
CA ALA A 38 16.93 -16.19 -26.75
C ALA A 38 17.39 -16.63 -25.35
N ILE A 39 17.35 -15.70 -24.38
CA ILE A 39 17.69 -15.98 -22.99
C ILE A 39 16.72 -17.03 -22.43
N PRO A 40 17.21 -18.05 -21.70
CA PRO A 40 16.34 -19.06 -21.08
C PRO A 40 15.27 -18.43 -20.19
N GLU A 41 14.05 -18.98 -20.23
CA GLU A 41 12.90 -18.46 -19.48
C GLU A 41 13.20 -18.34 -17.98
N ASP A 42 13.85 -19.34 -17.38
CA ASP A 42 14.23 -19.34 -15.97
C ASP A 42 15.17 -18.17 -15.61
N SER A 43 16.15 -17.86 -16.46
CA SER A 43 17.06 -16.72 -16.27
C SER A 43 16.35 -15.38 -16.45
N SER A 44 15.41 -15.30 -17.39
CA SER A 44 14.56 -14.11 -17.56
C SER A 44 13.66 -13.90 -16.34
N ILE A 45 13.10 -14.97 -15.77
CA ILE A 45 12.31 -14.91 -14.54
C ILE A 45 13.16 -14.44 -13.36
N GLU A 46 14.37 -14.98 -13.19
CA GLU A 46 15.30 -14.55 -12.13
C GLU A 46 15.66 -13.06 -12.26
N LEU A 47 15.94 -12.59 -13.48
CA LEU A 47 16.16 -11.17 -13.76
C LEU A 47 14.95 -10.32 -13.37
N MET A 48 13.72 -10.73 -13.74
CA MET A 48 12.50 -9.98 -13.38
C MET A 48 12.30 -9.91 -11.85
N GLN A 49 12.65 -10.98 -11.12
CA GLN A 49 12.60 -10.96 -9.65
C GLN A 49 13.65 -10.02 -9.05
N ASP A 50 14.82 -9.90 -9.66
CA ASP A 50 15.86 -8.97 -9.21
C ASP A 50 15.48 -7.52 -9.50
N PHE A 51 14.82 -7.25 -10.62
CA PHE A 51 14.15 -5.96 -10.88
C PHE A 51 13.13 -5.62 -9.79
N ASP A 52 12.23 -6.55 -9.47
CA ASP A 52 11.20 -6.32 -8.44
C ASP A 52 11.83 -5.93 -7.09
N LYS A 53 12.89 -6.64 -6.66
CA LYS A 53 13.61 -6.32 -5.42
C LYS A 53 14.29 -4.95 -5.46
N LYS A 54 14.98 -4.63 -6.56
CA LYS A 54 15.67 -3.33 -6.70
C LYS A 54 14.69 -2.17 -6.77
N GLU A 55 13.55 -2.37 -7.42
CA GLU A 55 12.45 -1.40 -7.48
C GLU A 55 11.89 -1.12 -6.08
N GLU A 56 11.69 -2.15 -5.25
CA GLU A 56 11.26 -1.97 -3.85
C GLU A 56 12.26 -1.14 -3.02
N VAL A 57 13.57 -1.38 -3.21
CA VAL A 57 14.61 -0.60 -2.53
C VAL A 57 14.62 0.84 -3.05
N LEU A 58 14.51 1.04 -4.37
CA LEU A 58 14.43 2.35 -4.99
C LEU A 58 13.22 3.14 -4.46
N HIS A 59 12.03 2.54 -4.45
CA HIS A 59 10.81 3.14 -3.92
C HIS A 59 10.96 3.58 -2.47
N SER A 60 11.63 2.76 -1.65
CA SER A 60 11.87 3.08 -0.24
C SER A 60 12.77 4.30 -0.07
N ILE A 61 13.81 4.42 -0.91
CA ILE A 61 14.72 5.58 -0.91
C ILE A 61 14.00 6.82 -1.45
N GLU A 62 13.27 6.71 -2.55
CA GLU A 62 12.48 7.81 -3.13
C GLU A 62 11.43 8.32 -2.14
N SER A 63 10.69 7.43 -1.49
CA SER A 63 9.69 7.79 -0.46
C SER A 63 10.33 8.53 0.71
N TYR A 64 11.50 8.08 1.18
CA TYR A 64 12.26 8.78 2.22
C TYR A 64 12.62 10.22 1.82
N PHE A 65 13.15 10.39 0.60
CA PHE A 65 13.49 11.72 0.10
C PHE A 65 12.26 12.60 -0.08
N MET A 66 11.20 12.10 -0.71
CA MET A 66 9.96 12.86 -0.88
C MET A 66 9.35 13.26 0.47
N SER A 67 9.41 12.38 1.49
CA SER A 67 8.95 12.69 2.84
C SER A 67 9.78 13.79 3.50
N THR A 68 11.09 13.81 3.27
CA THR A 68 11.96 14.89 3.75
C THR A 68 11.67 16.21 3.02
N LEU A 69 11.55 16.15 1.69
CA LEU A 69 11.29 17.31 0.82
C LEU A 69 9.91 17.93 1.05
N LYS A 70 8.95 17.14 1.54
CA LYS A 70 7.64 17.62 1.99
C LYS A 70 7.78 18.65 3.12
N ASP A 71 8.70 18.40 4.05
CA ASP A 71 8.89 19.24 5.23
C ASP A 71 9.86 20.41 4.93
N ASP A 72 10.87 20.18 4.09
CA ASP A 72 11.80 21.21 3.62
C ASP A 72 12.26 20.96 2.17
N SER A 73 11.68 21.71 1.24
CA SER A 73 12.01 21.61 -0.19
C SER A 73 13.36 22.21 -0.57
N THR A 74 13.99 23.00 0.30
CA THR A 74 15.32 23.56 0.04
C THR A 74 16.41 22.49 0.04
N LEU A 75 16.11 21.31 0.60
CA LEU A 75 16.96 20.13 0.60
C LEU A 75 17.02 19.44 -0.77
N LEU A 76 16.24 19.88 -1.77
CA LEU A 76 16.37 19.44 -3.17
C LEU A 76 17.64 20.03 -3.80
N SER A 77 18.78 19.56 -3.33
CA SER A 77 20.10 19.96 -3.79
C SER A 77 20.97 18.72 -3.96
N THR A 78 21.88 18.77 -4.94
CA THR A 78 22.82 17.67 -5.16
C THR A 78 23.66 17.37 -3.92
N GLU A 79 24.10 18.42 -3.19
CA GLU A 79 24.93 18.28 -1.98
C GLU A 79 24.23 17.42 -0.91
N TYR A 80 22.98 17.73 -0.57
CA TYR A 80 22.22 16.97 0.42
C TYR A 80 22.11 15.48 0.10
N PHE A 81 21.82 15.14 -1.17
CA PHE A 81 21.72 13.75 -1.60
C PHE A 81 23.07 13.04 -1.56
N LEU A 82 24.15 13.72 -1.97
CA LEU A 82 25.49 13.14 -1.94
C LEU A 82 25.99 12.92 -0.51
N ASP A 83 25.76 13.88 0.39
CA ASP A 83 26.12 13.77 1.79
C ASP A 83 25.43 12.56 2.45
N LEU A 84 24.13 12.39 2.20
CA LEU A 84 23.40 11.22 2.66
C LEU A 84 23.97 9.91 2.11
N ALA A 85 24.40 9.88 0.84
CA ALA A 85 25.05 8.71 0.27
C ALA A 85 26.31 8.33 1.07
N TYR A 86 27.17 9.32 1.36
CA TYR A 86 28.42 9.15 2.11
C TYR A 86 28.21 8.74 3.57
N GLU A 87 27.14 9.21 4.19
CA GLU A 87 26.81 8.91 5.59
C GLU A 87 26.14 7.54 5.78
N THR A 88 25.74 6.86 4.71
CA THR A 88 25.15 5.52 4.84
C THR A 88 26.15 4.48 5.35
N LEU A 89 25.68 3.57 6.21
CA LEU A 89 26.44 2.38 6.61
C LEU A 89 26.85 1.54 5.39
N ALA A 90 26.01 1.54 4.34
CA ALA A 90 26.30 0.84 3.10
C ALA A 90 27.56 1.39 2.40
N TYR A 91 27.73 2.71 2.36
CA TYR A 91 28.92 3.35 1.81
C TYR A 91 30.18 2.98 2.61
N TYR A 92 30.09 3.00 3.94
CA TYR A 92 31.22 2.65 4.82
C TYR A 92 31.71 1.20 4.62
N LEU A 93 30.79 0.26 4.38
CA LEU A 93 31.10 -1.16 4.22
C LEU A 93 31.41 -1.58 2.77
N ALA A 94 31.21 -0.69 1.79
CA ALA A 94 31.33 -1.00 0.37
C ALA A 94 32.79 -1.00 -0.13
N THR A 95 33.02 -1.74 -1.22
CA THR A 95 34.25 -1.61 -2.04
C THR A 95 34.25 -0.27 -2.77
N ASP A 96 35.41 0.19 -3.24
CA ASP A 96 35.51 1.49 -3.93
C ASP A 96 34.60 1.57 -5.16
N VAL A 97 34.51 0.48 -5.95
CA VAL A 97 33.57 0.40 -7.08
C VAL A 97 32.11 0.53 -6.64
N ALA A 98 31.72 -0.15 -5.55
CA ALA A 98 30.35 -0.09 -5.05
C ALA A 98 30.02 1.27 -4.38
N LYS A 99 31.02 1.97 -3.85
CA LYS A 99 30.88 3.36 -3.36
C LYS A 99 30.58 4.31 -4.51
N ASP A 100 31.33 4.23 -5.60
CA ASP A 100 31.11 5.06 -6.78
C ASP A 100 29.71 4.81 -7.37
N GLN A 101 29.29 3.55 -7.44
CA GLN A 101 27.93 3.18 -7.87
C GLN A 101 26.86 3.75 -6.93
N LEU A 102 27.06 3.69 -5.61
CA LEU A 102 26.10 4.23 -4.64
C LEU A 102 25.92 5.75 -4.80
N VAL A 103 27.01 6.48 -4.98
CA VAL A 103 27.02 7.92 -5.26
C VAL A 103 26.28 8.23 -6.56
N ALA A 104 26.52 7.43 -7.61
CA ALA A 104 25.82 7.58 -8.89
C ALA A 104 24.31 7.32 -8.75
N ILE A 105 23.90 6.32 -7.96
CA ILE A 105 22.48 6.05 -7.68
C ILE A 105 21.81 7.22 -6.96
N PHE A 106 22.42 7.77 -5.91
CA PHE A 106 21.86 8.93 -5.20
C PHE A 106 21.77 10.16 -6.12
N SER A 107 22.75 10.35 -6.99
CA SER A 107 22.72 11.39 -8.03
C SER A 107 21.58 11.17 -9.04
N ALA A 108 21.33 9.92 -9.45
CA ALA A 108 20.24 9.57 -10.34
C ALA A 108 18.87 9.79 -9.68
N ILE A 109 18.70 9.41 -8.41
CA ILE A 109 17.48 9.67 -7.64
C ILE A 109 17.25 11.17 -7.50
N HIS A 110 18.29 11.94 -7.17
CA HIS A 110 18.20 13.40 -7.15
C HIS A 110 17.69 13.94 -8.50
N SER A 111 18.28 13.50 -9.62
CA SER A 111 17.88 13.95 -10.97
C SER A 111 16.41 13.65 -11.29
N ARG A 112 15.89 12.50 -10.83
CA ARG A 112 14.47 12.12 -10.97
C ARG A 112 13.55 13.00 -10.14
N LEU A 113 13.96 13.36 -8.93
CA LEU A 113 13.15 14.23 -8.08
C LEU A 113 13.25 15.70 -8.50
N SER A 114 14.36 16.13 -9.10
CA SER A 114 14.55 17.51 -9.58
C SER A 114 13.58 17.92 -10.70
N VAL A 115 13.02 16.96 -11.44
CA VAL A 115 12.04 17.25 -12.50
C VAL A 115 10.60 17.36 -11.97
N ILE A 116 10.38 17.06 -10.68
CA ILE A 116 9.06 17.11 -10.06
C ILE A 116 8.78 18.54 -9.55
N PRO A 117 7.61 19.13 -9.85
CA PRO A 117 7.25 20.43 -9.29
C PRO A 117 7.24 20.39 -7.76
N VAL A 118 7.84 21.40 -7.13
CA VAL A 118 8.12 21.42 -5.69
C VAL A 118 6.85 21.30 -4.85
N GLU A 119 5.75 21.89 -5.30
CA GLU A 119 4.46 21.82 -4.64
C GLU A 119 3.94 20.38 -4.49
N LYS A 120 4.36 19.45 -5.35
CA LYS A 120 3.92 18.05 -5.30
C LYS A 120 4.46 17.30 -4.09
N PHE A 121 5.62 17.68 -3.57
CA PHE A 121 6.20 17.01 -2.40
C PHE A 121 5.29 17.09 -1.17
N SER A 122 4.46 18.14 -1.06
CA SER A 122 3.48 18.31 0.02
C SER A 122 2.52 17.12 0.16
N TYR A 123 2.21 16.42 -0.94
CA TYR A 123 1.34 15.25 -0.96
C TYR A 123 2.05 13.96 -1.40
N TYR A 124 3.08 14.01 -2.25
CA TYR A 124 3.89 12.83 -2.58
C TYR A 124 4.64 12.28 -1.36
N GLY A 125 5.18 13.17 -0.52
CA GLY A 125 5.93 12.80 0.69
C GLY A 125 5.06 12.35 1.86
N ARG A 126 3.73 12.26 1.70
CA ARG A 126 2.82 11.68 2.71
C ARG A 126 2.67 10.16 2.54
N THR A 127 3.11 9.64 1.40
CA THR A 127 2.89 8.25 0.99
C THR A 127 4.14 7.38 1.21
N LEU A 128 3.94 6.05 1.23
CA LEU A 128 5.04 5.06 1.22
C LEU A 128 5.24 4.43 -0.16
N LEU A 129 4.84 5.14 -1.22
CA LEU A 129 4.96 4.68 -2.61
C LEU A 129 6.18 5.31 -3.28
N GLY A 130 6.69 4.64 -4.31
CA GLY A 130 7.76 5.16 -5.16
C GLY A 130 7.29 6.27 -6.08
N LEU A 131 8.24 7.00 -6.67
CA LEU A 131 7.96 8.16 -7.51
C LEU A 131 7.10 7.79 -8.73
N ASP A 132 7.47 6.73 -9.44
CA ASP A 132 6.77 6.33 -10.67
C ASP A 132 5.33 5.89 -10.38
N GLN A 133 5.09 5.27 -9.23
CA GLN A 133 3.75 4.91 -8.77
C GLN A 133 2.90 6.15 -8.54
N LEU A 134 3.45 7.18 -7.90
CA LEU A 134 2.73 8.43 -7.62
C LEU A 134 2.42 9.22 -8.89
N ILE A 135 3.38 9.32 -9.81
CA ILE A 135 3.17 9.94 -11.14
C ILE A 135 2.05 9.22 -11.90
N TYR A 136 2.05 7.88 -11.86
CA TYR A 136 1.00 7.09 -12.48
C TYR A 136 -0.35 7.34 -11.81
N ILE A 137 -0.43 7.27 -10.48
CA ILE A 137 -1.67 7.46 -9.72
C ILE A 137 -2.25 8.86 -9.99
N GLU A 138 -1.42 9.91 -9.97
CA GLU A 138 -1.88 11.26 -10.26
C GLU A 138 -2.46 11.36 -11.69
N SER A 139 -1.74 10.82 -12.68
CA SER A 139 -2.20 10.80 -14.08
C SER A 139 -3.50 9.98 -14.23
N TRP A 140 -3.62 8.88 -13.49
CA TRP A 140 -4.81 8.04 -13.46
C TRP A 140 -6.00 8.78 -12.86
N ILE A 141 -5.83 9.51 -11.75
CA ILE A 141 -6.88 10.34 -11.12
C ILE A 141 -7.41 11.34 -12.15
N GLU A 142 -6.53 12.02 -12.88
CA GLU A 142 -6.93 12.97 -13.92
C GLU A 142 -7.73 12.29 -15.04
N SER A 143 -7.35 11.07 -15.42
CA SER A 143 -8.06 10.30 -16.46
C SER A 143 -9.41 9.72 -15.99
N GLN A 144 -9.58 9.48 -14.69
CA GLN A 144 -10.78 8.87 -14.09
C GLN A 144 -11.64 9.88 -13.34
N LEU A 145 -11.38 11.19 -13.48
CA LEU A 145 -12.03 12.22 -12.66
C LEU A 145 -13.55 12.13 -12.72
N PHE A 146 -14.12 11.88 -13.90
CA PHE A 146 -15.55 11.68 -14.06
C PHE A 146 -16.05 10.52 -13.18
N GLU A 147 -15.53 9.31 -13.36
CA GLU A 147 -15.96 8.13 -12.57
C GLU A 147 -15.78 8.33 -11.06
N LEU A 148 -14.70 9.01 -10.67
CA LEU A 148 -14.41 9.34 -9.27
C LEU A 148 -15.45 10.31 -8.67
N GLU A 149 -15.91 11.30 -9.44
CA GLU A 149 -16.94 12.25 -9.01
C GLU A 149 -18.34 11.61 -8.88
N PHE A 150 -18.60 10.51 -9.59
CA PHE A 150 -19.85 9.76 -9.51
C PHE A 150 -19.87 8.66 -8.44
N CYS A 151 -18.78 8.48 -7.69
CA CYS A 151 -18.76 7.54 -6.57
C CYS A 151 -19.65 8.05 -5.42
N ASP A 152 -20.71 7.31 -5.12
CA ASP A 152 -21.66 7.64 -4.02
C ASP A 152 -21.28 6.94 -2.70
N SER A 153 -20.32 6.02 -2.74
CA SER A 153 -19.89 5.24 -1.58
C SER A 153 -18.41 4.84 -1.65
N PRO A 154 -17.80 4.46 -0.51
CA PRO A 154 -16.48 3.81 -0.49
C PRO A 154 -16.41 2.52 -1.32
N GLN A 155 -17.53 1.83 -1.50
CA GLN A 155 -17.61 0.61 -2.30
C GLN A 155 -17.52 0.91 -3.80
N ASP A 156 -18.22 1.94 -4.29
CA ASP A 156 -18.08 2.40 -5.68
C ASP A 156 -16.63 2.86 -5.92
N PHE A 157 -16.08 3.60 -4.95
CA PHE A 157 -14.70 4.07 -4.98
C PHE A 157 -13.69 2.92 -5.00
N LEU A 158 -13.96 1.81 -4.30
CA LEU A 158 -13.14 0.59 -4.34
C LEU A 158 -13.14 -0.05 -5.73
N GLU A 159 -14.29 -0.10 -6.40
CA GLU A 159 -14.39 -0.65 -7.77
C GLU A 159 -13.58 0.20 -8.75
N VAL A 160 -13.71 1.53 -8.68
CA VAL A 160 -12.93 2.45 -9.51
C VAL A 160 -11.43 2.31 -9.23
N CYS A 161 -11.02 2.23 -7.95
CA CYS A 161 -9.61 2.10 -7.58
C CYS A 161 -9.02 0.68 -7.76
N TRP A 162 -9.84 -0.34 -8.03
CA TRP A 162 -9.39 -1.73 -8.11
C TRP A 162 -8.24 -1.98 -9.10
N PRO A 163 -8.22 -1.37 -10.30
CA PRO A 163 -7.09 -1.48 -11.22
C PRO A 163 -5.77 -1.00 -10.61
N LEU A 164 -5.76 0.07 -9.80
CA LEU A 164 -4.56 0.53 -9.11
C LEU A 164 -4.09 -0.48 -8.07
N ILE A 165 -5.02 -1.02 -7.27
CA ILE A 165 -4.71 -2.01 -6.23
C ILE A 165 -4.10 -3.26 -6.87
N THR A 166 -4.69 -3.78 -7.94
CA THR A 166 -4.17 -4.96 -8.64
C THR A 166 -2.83 -4.71 -9.33
N MET A 167 -2.59 -3.48 -9.82
CA MET A 167 -1.35 -3.10 -10.48
C MET A 167 -0.18 -2.94 -9.51
N PHE A 168 -0.40 -2.31 -8.36
CA PHE A 168 0.67 -1.91 -7.44
C PHE A 168 0.77 -2.77 -6.16
N SER A 169 -0.10 -3.78 -5.99
CA SER A 169 0.06 -4.75 -4.90
C SER A 169 1.38 -5.51 -5.03
N ARG A 170 2.16 -5.55 -3.96
CA ARG A 170 3.47 -6.24 -3.93
C ARG A 170 3.26 -7.74 -3.84
N LYS A 171 2.29 -8.16 -3.01
CA LYS A 171 1.94 -9.58 -2.91
C LYS A 171 1.11 -10.01 -4.11
N LYS A 172 1.57 -11.07 -4.79
CA LYS A 172 0.87 -11.66 -5.93
C LYS A 172 -0.49 -12.27 -5.59
N ILE A 173 -0.84 -12.42 -4.31
CA ILE A 173 -2.15 -12.94 -3.90
C ILE A 173 -3.31 -12.12 -4.48
N THR A 174 -3.17 -10.79 -4.57
CA THR A 174 -4.20 -9.90 -5.14
C THR A 174 -4.47 -10.20 -6.62
N SER A 175 -3.45 -10.60 -7.38
CA SER A 175 -3.55 -10.97 -8.80
C SER A 175 -3.69 -12.46 -9.06
N ASN A 176 -3.58 -13.30 -8.03
CA ASN A 176 -3.71 -14.76 -8.13
C ASN A 176 -5.10 -15.27 -7.76
N ILE A 177 -6.01 -14.43 -7.24
CA ILE A 177 -7.42 -14.80 -7.08
C ILE A 177 -8.14 -14.69 -8.43
N TYR A 178 -8.86 -15.75 -8.81
CA TYR A 178 -9.58 -15.84 -10.08
C TYR A 178 -11.06 -16.18 -9.88
N PRO A 179 -11.98 -15.59 -10.67
CA PRO A 179 -11.73 -14.61 -11.73
C PRO A 179 -11.22 -13.25 -11.19
N GLN A 180 -10.26 -12.64 -11.89
CA GLN A 180 -9.54 -11.45 -11.40
C GLN A 180 -10.44 -10.21 -11.40
N GLU A 181 -11.31 -10.10 -12.39
CA GLU A 181 -12.33 -9.08 -12.55
C GLU A 181 -13.37 -9.11 -11.42
N GLU A 182 -13.55 -10.26 -10.77
CA GLU A 182 -14.49 -10.45 -9.67
C GLU A 182 -13.81 -10.35 -8.28
N ALA A 183 -12.47 -10.33 -8.23
CA ALA A 183 -11.71 -10.34 -6.97
C ALA A 183 -12.01 -9.10 -6.10
N VAL A 184 -12.44 -7.99 -6.71
CA VAL A 184 -12.93 -6.80 -5.99
C VAL A 184 -14.10 -7.12 -5.06
N LYS A 185 -14.94 -8.11 -5.40
CA LYS A 185 -16.06 -8.53 -4.54
C LYS A 185 -15.57 -9.14 -3.23
N ILE A 186 -14.45 -9.88 -3.24
CA ILE A 186 -13.83 -10.39 -2.01
C ILE A 186 -13.29 -9.23 -1.16
N ALA A 187 -12.67 -8.23 -1.79
CA ALA A 187 -12.21 -7.02 -1.10
C ALA A 187 -13.39 -6.25 -0.46
N ALA A 188 -14.52 -6.15 -1.17
CA ALA A 188 -15.73 -5.53 -0.63
C ALA A 188 -16.28 -6.29 0.58
N GLN A 189 -16.25 -7.63 0.60
CA GLN A 189 -16.62 -8.41 1.79
C GLN A 189 -15.72 -8.06 2.99
N TRP A 190 -14.41 -7.91 2.76
CA TRP A 190 -13.46 -7.51 3.80
C TRP A 190 -13.78 -6.12 4.37
N CYS A 191 -14.00 -5.13 3.50
CA CYS A 191 -14.41 -3.78 3.92
C CYS A 191 -15.75 -3.76 4.68
N ASN A 192 -16.64 -4.72 4.38
CA ASN A 192 -17.93 -4.91 5.04
C ASN A 192 -17.87 -5.82 6.29
N GLU A 193 -16.68 -6.01 6.87
CA GLU A 193 -16.47 -6.70 8.17
C GLU A 193 -16.84 -8.18 8.19
N ILE A 194 -17.01 -8.78 7.02
CA ILE A 194 -17.34 -10.20 6.89
C ILE A 194 -16.15 -11.02 7.38
N SER A 195 -16.39 -12.08 8.15
CA SER A 195 -15.32 -12.91 8.73
C SER A 195 -14.57 -13.66 7.64
N TYR A 196 -13.30 -13.99 7.88
CA TYR A 196 -12.52 -14.76 6.90
C TYR A 196 -13.19 -16.09 6.51
N ALA A 197 -13.87 -16.75 7.46
CA ALA A 197 -14.60 -17.99 7.20
C ALA A 197 -15.81 -17.77 6.27
N GLU A 198 -16.56 -16.68 6.48
CA GLU A 198 -17.68 -16.30 5.62
C GLU A 198 -17.20 -15.85 4.23
N ILE A 199 -16.09 -15.11 4.15
CA ILE A 199 -15.45 -14.75 2.89
C ILE A 199 -15.03 -16.01 2.13
N LEU A 200 -14.44 -17.01 2.81
CA LEU A 200 -14.09 -18.28 2.20
C LEU A 200 -15.32 -19.04 1.68
N ALA A 201 -16.40 -19.06 2.46
CA ALA A 201 -17.67 -19.66 2.05
C ALA A 201 -18.23 -18.97 0.80
N TYR A 202 -18.26 -17.63 0.80
CA TYR A 202 -18.65 -16.82 -0.35
C TYR A 202 -17.79 -17.14 -1.58
N ALA A 203 -16.47 -17.18 -1.42
CA ALA A 203 -15.54 -17.45 -2.51
C ALA A 203 -15.78 -18.84 -3.13
N LYS A 204 -15.98 -19.86 -2.29
CA LYS A 204 -16.30 -21.22 -2.76
C LYS A 204 -17.64 -21.29 -3.47
N SER A 205 -18.68 -20.64 -2.93
CA SER A 205 -20.01 -20.61 -3.55
C SER A 205 -20.03 -19.89 -4.89
N ASN A 206 -19.12 -18.94 -5.11
CA ASN A 206 -19.00 -18.19 -6.37
C ASN A 206 -17.86 -18.70 -7.27
N SER A 207 -17.39 -19.93 -7.04
CA SER A 207 -16.37 -20.60 -7.88
C SER A 207 -15.03 -19.86 -8.01
N PHE A 208 -14.64 -19.11 -6.99
CA PHE A 208 -13.30 -18.53 -6.95
C PHE A 208 -12.23 -19.62 -6.79
N SER A 209 -11.08 -19.37 -7.39
CA SER A 209 -9.91 -20.24 -7.35
C SER A 209 -8.63 -19.42 -7.14
N PHE A 210 -7.57 -20.09 -6.71
CA PHE A 210 -6.24 -19.51 -6.63
C PHE A 210 -5.40 -20.01 -7.81
N ARG A 211 -4.79 -19.10 -8.57
CA ARG A 211 -3.91 -19.43 -9.67
C ARG A 211 -2.45 -19.31 -9.23
N ALA A 212 -1.70 -20.41 -9.36
CA ALA A 212 -0.25 -20.38 -9.26
C ALA A 212 0.34 -20.78 -10.61
N LYS A 213 1.13 -19.90 -11.22
CA LYS A 213 1.63 -20.06 -12.60
C LYS A 213 0.47 -20.33 -13.56
N ASN A 214 0.45 -21.49 -14.21
CA ASN A 214 -0.58 -21.91 -15.17
C ASN A 214 -1.59 -22.91 -14.58
N THR A 215 -1.65 -23.04 -13.25
CA THR A 215 -2.51 -24.03 -12.57
C THR A 215 -3.47 -23.36 -11.60
N TYR A 216 -4.71 -23.86 -11.56
CA TYR A 216 -5.76 -23.39 -10.67
C TYR A 216 -5.96 -24.38 -9.51
N TYR A 217 -6.09 -23.85 -8.31
CA TYR A 217 -6.27 -24.58 -7.07
C TYR A 217 -7.55 -24.10 -6.37
N SER A 218 -8.12 -24.97 -5.54
CA SER A 218 -9.23 -24.57 -4.67
C SER A 218 -8.77 -23.49 -3.69
N ILE A 219 -9.63 -22.49 -3.47
CA ILE A 219 -9.33 -21.42 -2.52
C ILE A 219 -9.37 -21.94 -1.08
N THR A 220 -8.40 -21.52 -0.27
CA THR A 220 -8.22 -21.95 1.12
C THR A 220 -8.39 -20.77 2.07
N GLN A 221 -8.49 -21.06 3.36
CA GLN A 221 -8.52 -20.03 4.40
C GLN A 221 -7.26 -19.17 4.37
N GLU A 222 -6.09 -19.78 4.17
CA GLU A 222 -4.80 -19.08 4.08
C GLU A 222 -4.79 -18.09 2.92
N HIS A 223 -5.29 -18.48 1.75
CA HIS A 223 -5.40 -17.57 0.61
C HIS A 223 -6.29 -16.35 0.92
N ILE A 224 -7.39 -16.53 1.65
CA ILE A 224 -8.26 -15.42 2.06
C ILE A 224 -7.56 -14.51 3.07
N VAL A 225 -6.87 -15.09 4.06
CA VAL A 225 -6.11 -14.31 5.05
C VAL A 225 -4.99 -13.51 4.38
N ASP A 226 -4.22 -14.13 3.48
CA ASP A 226 -3.16 -13.47 2.74
C ASP A 226 -3.69 -12.35 1.84
N PHE A 227 -4.83 -12.58 1.18
CA PHE A 227 -5.48 -11.58 0.34
C PHE A 227 -5.91 -10.35 1.16
N CYS A 228 -6.65 -10.56 2.25
CA CYS A 228 -7.04 -9.47 3.14
C CYS A 228 -5.84 -8.78 3.79
N SER A 229 -4.78 -9.51 4.13
CA SER A 229 -3.52 -8.93 4.63
C SER A 229 -2.82 -8.09 3.56
N SER A 230 -2.90 -8.48 2.29
CA SER A 230 -2.40 -7.67 1.19
C SER A 230 -3.19 -6.38 1.05
N LEU A 231 -4.51 -6.43 1.18
CA LEU A 231 -5.37 -5.24 1.14
C LEU A 231 -5.11 -4.30 2.33
N SER A 232 -4.92 -4.86 3.54
CA SER A 232 -4.68 -4.07 4.74
C SER A 232 -3.32 -3.39 4.79
N TYR A 233 -2.42 -3.74 3.88
CA TYR A 233 -1.13 -3.10 3.72
C TYR A 233 -1.02 -2.38 2.37
N ASP A 234 -0.91 -3.12 1.26
CA ASP A 234 -0.74 -2.54 -0.08
C ASP A 234 -1.99 -1.74 -0.48
N GLY A 235 -3.18 -2.33 -0.34
CA GLY A 235 -4.44 -1.69 -0.72
C GLY A 235 -4.66 -0.35 0.01
N MET A 236 -4.45 -0.31 1.33
CA MET A 236 -4.58 0.93 2.09
C MET A 236 -3.54 2.00 1.71
N LEU A 237 -2.33 1.61 1.29
CA LEU A 237 -1.30 2.56 0.88
C LEU A 237 -1.63 3.17 -0.47
N ILE A 238 -2.08 2.34 -1.41
CA ILE A 238 -2.47 2.76 -2.77
C ILE A 238 -3.67 3.71 -2.71
N VAL A 239 -4.73 3.33 -1.99
CA VAL A 239 -5.91 4.20 -1.80
C VAL A 239 -5.56 5.44 -0.98
N GLY A 240 -4.66 5.31 -0.01
CA GLY A 240 -4.14 6.44 0.77
C GLY A 240 -3.45 7.49 -0.09
N ALA A 241 -2.65 7.06 -1.06
CA ALA A 241 -1.97 7.94 -2.00
C ALA A 241 -2.97 8.68 -2.92
N VAL A 242 -4.05 8.02 -3.34
CA VAL A 242 -5.15 8.69 -4.06
C VAL A 242 -5.73 9.80 -3.18
N GLY A 243 -6.03 9.51 -1.91
CA GLY A 243 -6.53 10.50 -0.96
C GLY A 243 -5.55 11.66 -0.73
N ASP A 244 -4.25 11.40 -0.61
CA ASP A 244 -3.24 12.45 -0.41
C ASP A 244 -3.12 13.37 -1.64
N ILE A 245 -3.18 12.82 -2.86
CA ILE A 245 -3.17 13.62 -4.09
C ILE A 245 -4.46 14.44 -4.23
N VAL A 246 -5.63 13.85 -3.97
CA VAL A 246 -6.93 14.55 -4.01
C VAL A 246 -6.95 15.72 -3.03
N GLU A 247 -6.43 15.51 -1.81
CA GLU A 247 -6.31 16.53 -0.78
C GLU A 247 -5.31 17.63 -1.19
N GLY A 248 -4.11 17.23 -1.63
CA GLY A 248 -3.03 18.14 -2.01
C GLY A 248 -3.36 19.02 -3.22
N LYS A 249 -4.17 18.52 -4.15
CA LYS A 249 -4.69 19.27 -5.30
C LYS A 249 -6.01 19.99 -5.00
N ALA A 250 -6.50 19.93 -3.76
CA ALA A 250 -7.74 20.57 -3.30
C ALA A 250 -8.94 20.28 -4.21
N MET A 251 -9.12 19.02 -4.62
CA MET A 251 -10.09 18.64 -5.65
C MET A 251 -11.54 18.63 -5.14
N ASN A 252 -11.93 17.61 -4.39
CA ASN A 252 -13.31 17.40 -3.94
C ASN A 252 -13.33 16.77 -2.54
N GLU A 253 -14.07 17.38 -1.60
CA GLU A 253 -14.15 16.92 -0.20
C GLU A 253 -14.88 15.59 -0.05
N THR A 254 -15.95 15.36 -0.80
CA THR A 254 -16.67 14.07 -0.82
C THR A 254 -15.76 12.95 -1.31
N LEU A 255 -15.01 13.20 -2.39
CA LEU A 255 -14.03 12.26 -2.93
C LEU A 255 -12.94 11.93 -1.90
N LEU A 256 -12.42 12.96 -1.22
CA LEU A 256 -11.46 12.78 -0.14
C LEU A 256 -12.03 11.92 0.99
N ASN A 257 -13.27 12.18 1.41
CA ASN A 257 -13.95 11.40 2.45
C ASN A 257 -14.12 9.93 2.04
N HIS A 258 -14.52 9.64 0.80
CA HIS A 258 -14.58 8.27 0.28
C HIS A 258 -13.20 7.60 0.28
N ALA A 259 -12.15 8.30 -0.16
CA ALA A 259 -10.79 7.77 -0.14
C ALA A 259 -10.30 7.46 1.28
N ARG A 260 -10.54 8.35 2.25
CA ARG A 260 -10.12 8.14 3.65
C ARG A 260 -10.91 7.05 4.34
N LEU A 261 -12.21 6.95 4.08
CA LEU A 261 -13.03 5.88 4.63
C LEU A 261 -12.61 4.53 4.04
N LEU A 262 -12.45 4.43 2.71
CA LEU A 262 -11.99 3.20 2.07
C LEU A 262 -10.59 2.80 2.54
N GLN A 263 -9.66 3.75 2.66
CA GLN A 263 -8.31 3.51 3.19
C GLN A 263 -8.37 2.80 4.55
N ASN A 264 -9.22 3.28 5.46
CA ASN A 264 -9.38 2.67 6.79
C ASN A 264 -10.14 1.34 6.73
N GLN A 265 -11.16 1.20 5.88
CA GLN A 265 -11.86 -0.07 5.68
C GLN A 265 -10.92 -1.16 5.18
N LEU A 266 -10.04 -0.85 4.22
CA LEU A 266 -9.01 -1.76 3.75
C LEU A 266 -8.02 -2.12 4.87
N LYS A 267 -7.52 -1.12 5.60
CA LYS A 267 -6.57 -1.29 6.71
C LYS A 267 -7.09 -2.20 7.81
N PHE A 268 -8.33 -2.01 8.25
CA PHE A 268 -8.85 -2.65 9.45
C PHE A 268 -9.86 -3.76 9.19
N GLY A 269 -10.47 -3.82 8.00
CA GLY A 269 -11.61 -4.69 7.74
C GLY A 269 -12.82 -4.33 8.59
N LEU A 270 -13.01 -3.03 8.86
CA LEU A 270 -14.07 -2.45 9.67
C LEU A 270 -14.84 -1.43 8.83
N SER A 271 -16.17 -1.47 8.86
CA SER A 271 -17.04 -0.78 7.89
C SER A 271 -17.34 0.67 8.26
N ASP A 272 -17.28 1.01 9.55
CA ASP A 272 -17.66 2.32 10.07
C ASP A 272 -16.58 2.96 10.95
N GLU A 273 -16.62 4.29 11.01
CA GLU A 273 -15.66 5.12 11.72
C GLU A 273 -15.64 4.86 13.23
N PHE A 274 -16.75 4.44 13.84
CA PHE A 274 -16.80 4.19 15.28
C PHE A 274 -15.98 2.95 15.64
N LYS A 275 -16.08 1.87 14.86
CA LYS A 275 -15.25 0.67 15.07
C LYS A 275 -13.78 0.93 14.76
N ILE A 276 -13.50 1.71 13.71
CA ILE A 276 -12.13 2.15 13.40
C ILE A 276 -11.56 2.99 14.56
N TRP A 277 -12.36 3.88 15.13
CA TRP A 277 -11.98 4.66 16.30
C TRP A 277 -11.72 3.78 17.52
N LEU A 278 -12.57 2.78 17.79
CA LEU A 278 -12.34 1.78 18.85
C LEU A 278 -10.98 1.10 18.68
N HIS A 279 -10.62 0.70 17.45
CA HIS A 279 -9.29 0.14 17.19
C HIS A 279 -8.18 1.11 17.62
N GLY A 280 -8.31 2.40 17.28
CA GLY A 280 -7.40 3.46 17.70
C GLY A 280 -7.35 3.72 19.20
N GLN A 281 -8.36 3.30 19.96
CA GLN A 281 -8.34 3.38 21.43
C GLN A 281 -7.52 2.26 22.08
N GLY A 282 -7.12 1.23 21.33
CA GLY A 282 -6.32 0.12 21.83
C GLY A 282 -7.05 -1.23 21.87
N PHE A 283 -8.15 -1.37 21.12
CA PHE A 283 -8.74 -2.67 20.82
C PHE A 283 -8.07 -3.25 19.56
N PRO A 284 -7.11 -4.17 19.67
CA PRO A 284 -6.19 -4.48 18.56
C PRO A 284 -6.79 -5.43 17.51
N ASP A 285 -7.98 -5.97 17.75
CA ASP A 285 -8.59 -7.01 16.91
C ASP A 285 -9.96 -6.54 16.37
N ARG A 286 -10.22 -6.82 15.09
CA ARG A 286 -11.46 -6.39 14.42
C ARG A 286 -12.72 -7.03 14.99
N GLU A 287 -12.68 -8.31 15.37
CA GLU A 287 -13.84 -8.98 15.99
C GLU A 287 -14.10 -8.43 17.40
N VAL A 288 -13.03 -8.05 18.12
CA VAL A 288 -13.16 -7.31 19.39
C VAL A 288 -13.81 -5.94 19.16
N CYS A 289 -13.37 -5.18 18.16
CA CYS A 289 -13.97 -3.88 17.83
C CYS A 289 -15.46 -4.01 17.48
N LYS A 290 -15.83 -5.00 16.65
CA LYS A 290 -17.23 -5.30 16.30
C LYS A 290 -18.06 -5.64 17.53
N PHE A 291 -17.54 -6.51 18.39
CA PHE A 291 -18.22 -6.94 19.60
C PHE A 291 -18.42 -5.79 20.60
N VAL A 292 -17.36 -5.02 20.89
CA VAL A 292 -17.44 -3.86 21.78
C VAL A 292 -18.40 -2.81 21.22
N SER A 293 -18.33 -2.54 19.91
CA SER A 293 -19.27 -1.64 19.23
C SER A 293 -20.72 -2.08 19.40
N GLN A 294 -21.00 -3.37 19.20
CA GLN A 294 -22.32 -3.96 19.41
C GLN A 294 -22.83 -3.76 20.84
N LYS A 295 -21.98 -3.93 21.86
CA LYS A 295 -22.35 -3.73 23.27
C LYS A 295 -22.64 -2.27 23.60
N LEU A 296 -21.91 -1.34 22.97
CA LEU A 296 -22.08 0.09 23.15
C LEU A 296 -23.27 0.67 22.36
N GLU A 297 -23.87 -0.05 21.40
CA GLU A 297 -25.00 0.47 20.62
C GLU A 297 -26.16 0.99 21.48
N SER A 298 -26.43 0.33 22.62
CA SER A 298 -27.52 0.72 23.52
C SER A 298 -27.33 2.08 24.19
N VAL A 299 -26.09 2.56 24.26
CA VAL A 299 -25.72 3.83 24.90
C VAL A 299 -25.27 4.89 23.89
N ARG A 300 -25.35 4.58 22.58
CA ARG A 300 -25.06 5.54 21.51
C ARG A 300 -26.31 6.36 21.20
N GLU A 301 -26.23 7.67 21.39
CA GLU A 301 -27.31 8.59 21.04
C GLU A 301 -27.45 8.77 19.52
N ASN A 302 -26.32 8.85 18.80
CA ASN A 302 -26.28 9.00 17.35
C ASN A 302 -25.22 8.07 16.73
N LYS A 303 -25.63 7.23 15.77
CA LYS A 303 -24.73 6.28 15.11
C LYS A 303 -23.73 6.95 14.16
N ASN A 304 -23.99 8.18 13.74
CA ASN A 304 -23.15 8.94 12.81
C ASN A 304 -22.17 9.89 13.52
N ILE A 305 -22.22 9.99 14.84
CA ILE A 305 -21.32 10.86 15.62
C ILE A 305 -20.59 9.99 16.64
N ILE A 306 -19.29 10.19 16.75
CA ILE A 306 -18.45 9.52 17.75
C ILE A 306 -18.46 10.38 19.03
N ASP A 307 -19.08 9.87 20.11
CA ASP A 307 -18.86 10.40 21.45
C ASP A 307 -17.51 9.89 21.98
N TYR A 308 -16.49 10.74 21.93
CA TYR A 308 -15.15 10.42 22.43
C TYR A 308 -15.08 10.11 23.93
N LYS A 309 -16.14 10.37 24.70
CA LYS A 309 -16.23 10.03 26.12
C LYS A 309 -17.04 8.75 26.37
N ILE A 310 -17.58 8.09 25.34
CA ILE A 310 -18.49 6.95 25.50
C ILE A 310 -17.89 5.81 26.34
N LEU A 311 -16.60 5.50 26.14
CA LEU A 311 -15.91 4.47 26.91
C LEU A 311 -15.77 4.86 28.39
N LYS A 312 -15.49 6.14 28.67
CA LYS A 312 -15.33 6.67 30.02
C LYS A 312 -16.67 6.80 30.75
N ASN A 313 -17.73 7.16 30.04
CA ASN A 313 -19.06 7.38 30.60
C ASN A 313 -19.80 6.05 30.84
N ASN A 314 -19.45 4.99 30.12
CA ASN A 314 -20.13 3.70 30.17
C ASN A 314 -19.20 2.57 30.64
N LYS A 315 -18.43 2.81 31.72
CA LYS A 315 -17.44 1.86 32.26
C LYS A 315 -18.01 0.49 32.58
N GLU A 316 -19.21 0.42 33.16
CA GLU A 316 -19.84 -0.87 33.52
C GLU A 316 -20.21 -1.66 32.26
N VAL A 317 -20.82 -1.02 31.26
CA VAL A 317 -21.13 -1.67 29.97
C VAL A 317 -19.86 -2.21 29.30
N LEU A 318 -18.79 -1.41 29.33
CA LEU A 318 -17.50 -1.84 28.78
C LEU A 318 -16.90 -3.00 29.57
N LYS A 319 -16.92 -2.94 30.91
CA LYS A 319 -16.39 -4.00 31.77
C LYS A 319 -17.13 -5.33 31.57
N ASP A 320 -18.45 -5.27 31.47
CA ASP A 320 -19.30 -6.43 31.19
C ASP A 320 -18.98 -7.01 29.82
N ALA A 321 -18.84 -6.18 28.79
CA ALA A 321 -18.43 -6.61 27.46
C ALA A 321 -17.06 -7.33 27.50
N LEU A 322 -16.05 -6.68 28.08
CA LEU A 322 -14.69 -7.22 28.12
C LEU A 322 -14.62 -8.56 28.87
N SER A 323 -15.44 -8.73 29.92
CA SER A 323 -15.51 -10.00 30.67
C SER A 323 -15.93 -11.21 29.82
N MET A 324 -16.58 -11.00 28.67
CA MET A 324 -16.99 -12.04 27.73
C MET A 324 -15.91 -12.41 26.71
N LEU A 325 -14.81 -11.65 26.66
CA LEU A 325 -13.70 -11.88 25.73
C LEU A 325 -12.57 -12.71 26.37
N PRO A 326 -11.72 -13.37 25.57
CA PRO A 326 -10.51 -14.00 26.06
C PRO A 326 -9.67 -13.05 26.92
N SER A 327 -8.98 -13.60 27.93
CA SER A 327 -8.19 -12.80 28.88
C SER A 327 -7.08 -11.97 28.25
N ALA A 328 -6.62 -12.33 27.05
CA ALA A 328 -5.68 -11.53 26.26
C ALA A 328 -6.22 -10.13 25.90
N PHE A 329 -7.55 -9.93 25.93
CA PHE A 329 -8.21 -8.65 25.68
C PHE A 329 -8.67 -7.95 26.97
N LEU A 330 -8.38 -8.53 28.14
CA LEU A 330 -8.66 -7.95 29.45
C LEU A 330 -7.51 -6.99 29.87
N ALA A 331 -7.46 -5.80 29.25
CA ALA A 331 -6.76 -4.55 29.67
C ALA A 331 -5.23 -4.39 29.46
N PRO A 332 -4.74 -3.12 29.39
CA PRO A 332 -4.26 -2.43 30.61
C PRO A 332 -4.68 -0.95 30.89
N SER A 333 -5.29 -0.16 30.00
CA SER A 333 -5.28 1.32 30.13
C SER A 333 -6.61 2.07 30.34
N PHE A 334 -7.79 1.43 30.24
CA PHE A 334 -9.07 2.17 30.25
C PHE A 334 -9.69 2.44 31.62
N PHE A 335 -9.18 1.80 32.67
CA PHE A 335 -9.75 1.85 34.02
C PHE A 335 -8.89 2.60 35.05
N GLY A 336 -7.83 3.28 34.59
CA GLY A 336 -7.06 4.25 35.40
C GLY A 336 -7.80 5.54 35.67
#